data_AF-A0A519MZ46-F1
#
_entry.id   AF-A0A519MZ46-F1
#
_cell.length_a   1.000
_cell.length_b   1.000
_cell.length_c   1.000
_cell.angle_alpha   90.00
_cell.angle_beta   90.00
_cell.angle_gamma   90.00
#
_symmetry.space_group_name_H-M   'P 1'
#
loop_
_entity.id
_entity.type
_entity.pdbx_description
1 polymer ?
#
loop_
_entity_poly.entity_id
_entity_poly.type
_entity_poly.pdbx_seq_one_letter_code
_entity_poly.pdbx_strand_id
1 'polypeptide(L)'
;VDKHRNFYFMEMNTRIQVEHPITEQVIDYDLIREQIMVAAGIPISGKNYLPQLHSIECRINAEDPYNDFRPSPGKITTLHMPGGHGVRLDTHVYSGYTIPPNYDSMIAKLITTAQSREEAINKMKRALDEFVIEGIKTTIPFHRQLMDEPDYVAGNYTTKFMEGFKMNDPAE
;
A
#
# COMPACT_ATOMS: atom_id res chain seq x y z
N VAL A 1 -11.77 -14.50 8.24
CA VAL A 1 -11.87 -14.76 9.69
C VAL A 1 -13.18 -14.19 10.19
N ASP A 2 -13.92 -14.94 11.02
CA ASP A 2 -15.14 -14.43 11.65
C ASP A 2 -14.85 -13.71 12.99
N LYS A 3 -15.89 -13.18 13.64
CA LYS A 3 -15.79 -12.52 14.96
C LYS A 3 -15.31 -13.43 16.09
N HIS A 4 -15.30 -14.75 15.88
CA HIS A 4 -14.86 -15.76 16.84
C HIS A 4 -13.45 -16.29 16.53
N ARG A 5 -12.74 -15.67 15.58
CA ARG A 5 -11.40 -16.08 15.11
C ARG A 5 -11.37 -17.43 14.40
N ASN A 6 -12.50 -17.90 13.86
CA ASN A 6 -12.49 -19.07 13.00
C ASN A 6 -12.02 -18.70 11.58
N PHE A 7 -11.21 -19.59 11.00
CA PHE A 7 -10.67 -19.46 9.66
C PHE A 7 -11.47 -20.32 8.69
N TYR A 8 -11.79 -19.75 7.53
CA TYR A 8 -12.48 -20.45 6.44
C TYR A 8 -11.71 -20.16 5.15
N PHE A 9 -11.52 -21.20 4.34
CA PHE A 9 -10.94 -21.05 3.01
C PHE A 9 -11.94 -20.34 2.08
N MET A 10 -11.45 -19.38 1.30
CA MET A 10 -12.23 -18.67 0.29
C MET A 10 -11.72 -19.01 -1.11
N GLU A 11 -10.43 -18.78 -1.34
CA GLU A 11 -9.77 -19.02 -2.61
C GLU A 11 -8.24 -19.13 -2.42
N MET A 12 -7.55 -19.48 -3.51
CA MET A 12 -6.09 -19.47 -3.59
C MET A 12 -5.67 -18.77 -4.88
N ASN A 13 -4.77 -17.80 -4.77
CA ASN A 13 -4.24 -17.07 -5.92
C ASN A 13 -2.88 -17.66 -6.33
N THR A 14 -2.82 -18.29 -7.50
CA THR A 14 -1.61 -18.96 -8.04
C THR A 14 -0.66 -18.00 -8.76
N ARG A 15 -0.43 -16.83 -8.17
CA ARG A 15 0.45 -15.77 -8.68
C ARG A 15 0.97 -14.90 -7.53
N ILE A 16 2.00 -14.09 -7.81
CA ILE A 16 2.41 -13.04 -6.88
C ILE A 16 1.24 -12.08 -6.60
N GLN A 17 1.13 -11.63 -5.35
CA GLN A 17 0.17 -10.61 -4.96
C GLN A 17 0.79 -9.22 -5.05
N VAL A 18 -0.05 -8.22 -5.31
CA VAL A 18 0.40 -6.82 -5.38
C VAL A 18 1.04 -6.42 -4.04
N GLU A 19 0.39 -6.83 -2.96
CA GLU A 19 0.74 -6.58 -1.55
C GLU A 19 1.87 -7.47 -1.01
N HIS A 20 2.58 -8.24 -1.84
CA HIS A 20 3.74 -9.02 -1.37
C HIS A 20 4.82 -8.21 -0.63
N PRO A 21 5.07 -6.91 -0.89
CA PRO A 21 6.13 -6.17 -0.21
C PRO A 21 5.98 -6.15 1.31
N ILE A 22 4.76 -6.09 1.85
CA ILE A 22 4.59 -6.09 3.33
C ILE A 22 5.10 -7.39 3.94
N THR A 23 4.95 -8.52 3.24
CA THR A 23 5.52 -9.80 3.67
C THR A 23 7.03 -9.76 3.57
N GLU A 24 7.60 -9.32 2.44
CA GLU A 24 9.05 -9.21 2.25
C GLU A 24 9.70 -8.34 3.33
N GLN A 25 9.09 -7.20 3.66
CA GLN A 25 9.62 -6.27 4.66
C GLN A 25 9.65 -6.86 6.07
N VAL A 26 8.64 -7.64 6.47
CA VAL A 26 8.58 -8.18 7.84
C VAL A 26 9.41 -9.45 8.03
N ILE A 27 9.70 -10.19 6.95
CA ILE A 27 10.52 -11.41 7.02
C ILE A 27 11.94 -11.24 6.47
N ASP A 28 12.24 -10.09 5.86
CA ASP A 28 13.50 -9.79 5.16
C ASP A 28 13.87 -10.86 4.13
N TYR A 29 12.94 -11.12 3.20
CA TYR A 29 13.11 -12.11 2.14
C TYR A 29 12.47 -11.67 0.83
N ASP A 30 13.20 -11.83 -0.27
CA ASP A 30 12.78 -11.43 -1.61
C ASP A 30 12.01 -12.58 -2.30
N LEU A 31 10.70 -12.39 -2.43
CA LEU A 31 9.80 -13.39 -3.00
C LEU A 31 9.91 -13.46 -4.52
N ILE A 32 10.26 -12.35 -5.18
CA ILE A 32 10.44 -12.31 -6.64
C ILE A 32 11.69 -13.10 -7.02
N ARG A 33 12.79 -12.90 -6.30
CA ARG A 33 14.01 -13.68 -6.46
C ARG A 33 13.75 -15.17 -6.23
N GLU A 34 13.01 -15.53 -5.19
CA GLU A 34 12.67 -16.94 -4.91
C GLU A 34 11.87 -17.56 -6.07
N GLN A 35 10.89 -16.83 -6.62
CA GLN A 35 10.13 -17.29 -7.79
C GLN A 35 11.03 -17.58 -8.99
N ILE A 36 12.00 -16.71 -9.27
CA ILE A 36 12.96 -16.90 -10.37
C ILE A 36 13.85 -18.13 -10.10
N MET A 37 14.36 -18.28 -8.86
CA MET A 37 15.22 -19.41 -8.49
C MET A 37 14.48 -20.75 -8.63
N VAL A 38 13.24 -20.84 -8.14
CA VAL A 38 12.41 -22.04 -8.27
C VAL A 38 12.09 -22.33 -9.73
N ALA A 39 11.76 -21.31 -10.53
CA ALA A 39 11.53 -21.48 -11.97
C ALA A 39 12.78 -21.98 -12.72
N ALA A 40 13.98 -21.65 -12.22
CA ALA A 40 15.26 -22.16 -12.73
C ALA A 40 15.62 -23.57 -12.20
N GLY A 41 14.74 -24.23 -11.44
CA GLY A 41 14.94 -25.57 -10.88
C GLY A 41 15.75 -25.60 -9.58
N ILE A 42 16.01 -24.45 -8.96
CA ILE A 42 16.66 -24.39 -7.64
C ILE A 42 15.61 -24.71 -6.56
N PRO A 43 15.82 -25.74 -5.72
CA PRO A 43 14.89 -26.05 -4.64
C PRO A 43 14.82 -24.92 -3.60
N ILE A 44 13.65 -24.74 -3.01
CA ILE A 44 13.48 -23.86 -1.85
C ILE A 44 14.36 -24.34 -0.69
N SER A 45 14.90 -23.42 0.10
CA SER A 45 15.79 -23.75 1.22
C SER A 45 15.12 -24.57 2.33
N GLY A 46 13.78 -24.53 2.42
CA GLY A 46 13.02 -25.11 3.52
C GLY A 46 13.18 -24.36 4.86
N LYS A 47 13.87 -23.22 4.86
CA LYS A 47 14.02 -22.37 6.05
C LYS A 47 12.68 -21.74 6.42
N ASN A 48 12.39 -21.70 7.72
CA ASN A 48 11.24 -20.95 8.24
C ASN A 48 11.59 -19.46 8.37
N TYR A 49 10.71 -18.61 7.85
CA TYR A 49 10.77 -17.17 7.98
C TYR A 49 9.60 -16.70 8.83
N LEU A 50 9.89 -16.01 9.93
CA LEU A 50 8.88 -15.52 10.86
C LEU A 50 8.88 -13.99 10.83
N PRO A 51 7.71 -13.32 10.77
CA PRO A 51 7.62 -11.87 10.82
C PRO A 51 8.30 -11.30 12.07
N GLN A 52 9.19 -10.32 11.90
CA GLN A 52 9.92 -9.64 12.98
C GLN A 52 9.53 -8.16 13.14
N LEU A 53 8.80 -7.61 12.17
CA LEU A 53 8.44 -6.20 12.10
C LEU A 53 6.95 -6.04 11.77
N HIS A 54 6.47 -4.80 11.77
CA HIS A 54 5.17 -4.43 11.24
C HIS A 54 5.35 -3.62 9.96
N SER A 55 4.58 -3.96 8.93
CA SER A 55 4.59 -3.26 7.66
C SER A 55 3.17 -2.91 7.20
N ILE A 56 3.02 -1.73 6.61
CA ILE A 56 1.76 -1.23 6.04
C ILE A 56 2.04 -0.81 4.60
N GLU A 57 1.13 -1.13 3.69
CA GLU A 57 1.18 -0.70 2.29
C GLU A 57 -0.08 0.10 1.95
N CYS A 58 0.12 1.26 1.34
CA CYS A 58 -0.92 2.07 0.71
C CYS A 58 -0.75 2.01 -0.81
N ARG A 59 -1.80 1.61 -1.53
CA ARG A 59 -1.87 1.70 -2.99
C ARG A 59 -2.21 3.12 -3.39
N ILE A 60 -1.26 3.79 -4.01
CA ILE A 60 -1.45 5.16 -4.52
C ILE A 60 -1.99 5.04 -5.94
N ASN A 61 -3.24 5.45 -6.10
CA ASN A 61 -3.96 5.42 -7.36
C ASN A 61 -4.15 6.85 -7.88
N ALA A 62 -4.17 6.99 -9.20
CA ALA A 62 -4.57 8.21 -9.91
C ALA A 62 -6.10 8.29 -9.96
N GLU A 63 -6.71 8.56 -8.80
CA GLU A 63 -8.16 8.64 -8.57
C GLU A 63 -8.49 9.85 -7.70
N ASP A 64 -9.69 10.39 -7.84
CA ASP A 64 -10.21 11.49 -7.02
C ASP A 64 -11.12 10.95 -5.91
N PRO A 65 -10.61 10.76 -4.67
CA PRO A 65 -11.38 10.13 -3.60
C PRO A 65 -12.55 10.99 -3.11
N TYR A 66 -12.55 12.30 -3.41
CA TYR A 66 -13.66 13.21 -3.10
C TYR A 66 -14.80 13.14 -4.13
N ASN A 67 -14.59 12.43 -5.23
CA ASN A 67 -15.55 12.29 -6.31
C ASN A 67 -15.73 10.82 -6.68
N ASP A 68 -16.10 10.02 -5.68
CA ASP A 68 -16.39 8.59 -5.80
C ASP A 68 -15.24 7.80 -6.46
N PHE A 69 -14.00 8.12 -6.06
CA PHE A 69 -12.77 7.49 -6.58
C PHE A 69 -12.68 7.50 -8.12
N ARG A 70 -13.28 8.51 -8.76
CA ARG A 70 -13.25 8.64 -10.22
C ARG A 70 -11.80 8.66 -10.72
N PRO A 71 -11.44 7.88 -11.77
CA PRO A 71 -10.11 7.91 -12.34
C PRO A 71 -9.66 9.31 -12.76
N SER A 72 -8.38 9.60 -12.55
CA SER A 72 -7.71 10.88 -12.84
C SER A 72 -6.44 10.65 -13.69
N PRO A 73 -6.58 10.11 -14.93
CA PRO A 73 -5.45 10.03 -15.84
C PRO A 73 -4.99 11.44 -16.24
N GLY A 74 -3.71 11.57 -16.54
CA GLY A 74 -3.13 12.87 -16.87
C GLY A 74 -1.61 12.89 -16.76
N LYS A 75 -1.03 14.06 -17.00
CA LYS A 75 0.42 14.25 -16.93
C LYS A 75 0.81 14.66 -15.51
N ILE A 76 1.76 13.92 -14.93
CA ILE A 76 2.40 14.31 -13.68
C ILE A 76 3.33 15.50 -13.97
N THR A 77 3.02 16.66 -13.40
CA THR A 77 3.81 17.89 -13.61
C THR A 77 4.95 18.01 -12.61
N THR A 78 4.71 17.55 -11.38
CA THR A 78 5.68 17.57 -10.28
C THR A 78 5.55 16.25 -9.53
N LEU A 79 6.70 15.68 -9.15
CA LEU A 79 6.77 14.45 -8.38
C LEU A 79 7.86 14.57 -7.32
N HIS A 80 7.48 14.48 -6.05
CA HIS A 80 8.39 14.35 -4.92
C HIS A 80 8.09 13.04 -4.21
N MET A 81 9.01 12.08 -4.33
CA MET A 81 8.87 10.76 -3.72
C MET A 81 9.28 10.82 -2.24
N PRO A 82 8.52 10.18 -1.33
CA PRO A 82 8.91 10.08 0.07
C PRO A 82 10.09 9.13 0.27
N GLY A 83 10.75 9.23 1.42
CA GLY A 83 11.88 8.36 1.73
C GLY A 83 12.30 8.32 3.19
N GLY A 84 13.50 7.80 3.41
CA GLY A 84 14.09 7.62 4.73
C GLY A 84 13.95 6.20 5.28
N HIS A 85 14.39 6.01 6.52
CA HIS A 85 14.53 4.69 7.11
C HIS A 85 13.18 3.99 7.34
N GLY A 86 13.01 2.81 6.71
CA GLY A 86 11.77 2.03 6.77
C GLY A 86 10.65 2.59 5.88
N VAL A 87 11.00 3.32 4.82
CA VAL A 87 10.08 3.71 3.74
C VAL A 87 10.57 3.06 2.45
N ARG A 88 9.72 2.25 1.81
CA ARG A 88 9.92 1.66 0.49
C ARG A 88 8.85 2.18 -0.45
N LEU A 89 9.24 2.52 -1.67
CA LEU A 89 8.33 2.96 -2.72
C LEU A 89 8.57 2.11 -3.96
N ASP A 90 7.56 1.34 -4.35
CA ASP A 90 7.55 0.63 -5.63
C ASP A 90 6.71 1.45 -6.60
N THR A 91 7.33 2.01 -7.64
CA THR A 91 6.63 2.86 -8.62
C THR A 91 7.26 2.76 -10.00
N HIS A 92 6.45 2.98 -11.03
CA HIS A 92 6.88 3.09 -12.43
C HIS A 92 6.80 4.53 -12.95
N VAL A 93 6.21 5.46 -12.18
CA VAL A 93 6.01 6.84 -12.61
C VAL A 93 7.22 7.71 -12.28
N TYR A 94 7.40 8.75 -13.08
CA TYR A 94 8.45 9.75 -12.91
C TYR A 94 7.90 11.13 -13.31
N SER A 95 8.61 12.21 -12.95
CA SER A 95 8.18 13.57 -13.31
C SER A 95 8.04 13.71 -14.83
N GLY A 96 6.89 14.21 -15.29
CA GLY A 96 6.56 14.32 -16.71
C GLY A 96 5.88 13.07 -17.32
N TYR A 97 5.78 11.96 -16.57
CA TYR A 97 5.04 10.77 -17.02
C TYR A 97 3.56 11.09 -17.25
N THR A 98 2.97 10.51 -18.29
CA THR A 98 1.54 10.65 -18.60
C THR A 98 0.84 9.34 -18.31
N ILE A 99 -0.08 9.36 -17.37
CA ILE A 99 -0.86 8.20 -16.96
C ILE A 99 -1.92 7.93 -18.03
N PRO A 100 -1.84 6.79 -18.72
CA PRO A 100 -2.81 6.41 -19.74
C PRO A 100 -4.17 6.03 -19.11
N PRO A 101 -5.30 6.28 -19.80
CA PRO A 101 -6.64 5.96 -19.27
C PRO A 101 -7.04 4.49 -19.43
N ASN A 102 -6.24 3.68 -20.12
CA ASN A 102 -6.59 2.32 -20.53
C ASN A 102 -5.96 1.21 -19.67
N TYR A 103 -5.30 1.57 -18.57
CA TYR A 103 -4.70 0.63 -17.62
C TYR A 103 -5.22 0.91 -16.20
N ASP A 104 -4.81 0.07 -15.26
CA ASP A 104 -5.08 0.26 -13.84
C ASP A 104 -4.58 1.64 -13.35
N SER A 105 -5.32 2.25 -12.43
CA SER A 105 -5.04 3.59 -11.90
C SER A 105 -3.85 3.60 -10.93
N MET A 106 -3.34 2.46 -10.49
CA MET A 106 -2.25 2.37 -9.52
C MET A 106 -0.93 2.89 -10.09
N ILE A 107 -0.39 3.92 -9.45
CA ILE A 107 0.86 4.58 -9.85
C ILE A 107 2.02 4.27 -8.92
N ALA A 108 1.75 3.92 -7.66
CA ALA A 108 2.76 3.51 -6.71
C ALA A 108 2.19 2.63 -5.60
N LYS A 109 3.06 1.85 -4.96
CA LYS A 109 2.84 1.25 -3.64
C LYS A 109 3.77 1.94 -2.66
N LEU A 110 3.20 2.61 -1.66
CA LEU A 110 3.96 3.19 -0.57
C LEU A 110 3.94 2.23 0.61
N ILE A 111 5.11 1.79 1.03
CA ILE A 111 5.27 0.80 2.09
C ILE A 111 6.08 1.40 3.23
N THR A 112 5.58 1.28 4.45
CA THR A 112 6.32 1.65 5.66
C THR A 112 6.49 0.47 6.59
N THR A 113 7.65 0.40 7.23
CA THR A 113 8.02 -0.70 8.12
C THR A 113 8.66 -0.18 9.40
N ALA A 114 8.25 -0.75 10.54
CA ALA A 114 8.72 -0.36 11.87
C ALA A 114 8.63 -1.50 12.89
N GLN A 115 9.10 -1.24 14.11
CA GLN A 115 9.11 -2.23 15.19
C GLN A 115 7.71 -2.51 15.74
N SER A 116 6.80 -1.53 15.64
CA SER A 116 5.40 -1.66 16.04
C SER A 116 4.45 -1.19 14.95
N ARG A 117 3.20 -1.64 15.00
CA ARG A 117 2.14 -1.17 14.09
C ARG A 117 1.93 0.35 14.20
N GLU A 118 1.95 0.88 15.42
CA GLU A 118 1.80 2.31 15.67
C GLU A 118 2.92 3.12 15.02
N GLU A 119 4.17 2.68 15.15
CA GLU A 119 5.29 3.32 14.47
C GLU A 119 5.17 3.24 12.94
N ALA A 120 4.70 2.10 12.40
CA ALA A 120 4.50 1.95 10.95
C ALA A 120 3.42 2.91 10.43
N ILE A 121 2.33 3.10 11.21
CA ILE A 121 1.29 4.10 10.94
C ILE A 121 1.88 5.52 10.97
N ASN A 122 2.64 5.87 12.01
CA ASN A 122 3.24 7.19 12.14
C ASN A 122 4.23 7.49 11.01
N LYS A 123 5.02 6.49 10.58
CA LYS A 123 5.87 6.60 9.39
C LYS A 123 5.03 6.77 8.12
N MET A 124 3.91 6.05 7.99
CA MET A 124 3.02 6.16 6.83
C MET A 124 2.42 7.57 6.71
N LYS A 125 1.99 8.17 7.83
CA LYS A 125 1.51 9.57 7.87
C LYS A 125 2.55 10.51 7.27
N ARG A 126 3.77 10.48 7.81
CA ARG A 126 4.88 11.31 7.33
C ARG A 126 5.20 11.06 5.86
N ALA A 127 5.27 9.80 5.44
CA ALA A 127 5.57 9.44 4.06
C ALA A 127 4.47 9.89 3.10
N LEU A 128 3.19 9.84 3.49
CA LEU A 128 2.09 10.38 2.70
C LEU A 128 2.14 11.92 2.62
N ASP A 129 2.47 12.59 3.72
CA ASP A 129 2.62 14.06 3.77
C ASP A 129 3.80 14.55 2.90
N GLU A 130 4.88 13.76 2.80
CA GLU A 130 6.05 14.04 1.95
C GLU A 130 5.82 13.68 0.46
N PHE A 131 4.78 12.88 0.15
CA PHE A 131 4.53 12.38 -1.20
C PHE A 131 3.71 13.38 -2.02
N VAL A 132 4.42 14.21 -2.79
CA VAL A 132 3.78 15.23 -3.64
C VAL A 132 3.67 14.72 -5.06
N ILE A 133 2.43 14.69 -5.59
CA ILE A 133 2.11 14.38 -6.98
C ILE A 133 1.18 15.47 -7.49
N GLU A 134 1.63 16.25 -8.49
CA GLU A 134 0.84 17.31 -9.11
C GLU A 134 0.44 16.97 -10.55
N GLY A 135 -0.62 17.63 -11.04
CA GLY A 135 -1.15 17.44 -12.39
C GLY A 135 -2.27 16.39 -12.50
N ILE A 136 -2.46 15.58 -11.46
CA ILE A 136 -3.55 14.60 -11.32
C ILE A 136 -4.08 14.58 -9.88
N LYS A 137 -5.23 13.94 -9.66
CA LYS A 137 -5.73 13.60 -8.32
C LYS A 137 -5.23 12.21 -7.92
N THR A 138 -5.06 12.00 -6.62
CA THR A 138 -4.61 10.71 -6.08
C THR A 138 -5.36 10.32 -4.81
N THR A 139 -5.23 9.04 -4.43
CA THR A 139 -5.74 8.50 -3.16
C THR A 139 -4.90 8.86 -1.93
N ILE A 140 -3.85 9.69 -2.07
CA ILE A 140 -3.00 10.10 -0.93
C ILE A 140 -3.81 10.77 0.19
N PRO A 141 -4.73 11.73 -0.06
CA PRO A 141 -5.51 12.36 1.00
C PRO A 141 -6.40 11.35 1.74
N PHE A 142 -6.97 10.38 1.02
CA PHE A 142 -7.76 9.29 1.60
C PHE A 142 -6.92 8.46 2.58
N HIS A 143 -5.76 7.96 2.12
CA HIS A 143 -4.87 7.17 2.97
C HIS A 143 -4.39 7.98 4.17
N ARG A 144 -4.11 9.27 3.99
CA ARG A 144 -3.62 10.13 5.07
C ARG A 144 -4.65 10.30 6.18
N GLN A 145 -5.91 10.53 5.84
CA GLN A 145 -7.02 10.59 6.81
C GLN A 145 -7.27 9.23 7.46
N LEU A 146 -7.18 8.14 6.70
CA LEU A 146 -7.33 6.78 7.24
C LEU A 146 -6.29 6.47 8.34
N MET A 147 -5.07 6.99 8.23
CA MET A 147 -4.04 6.80 9.26
C MET A 147 -4.38 7.48 10.60
N ASP A 148 -5.31 8.46 10.60
CA ASP A 148 -5.79 9.14 11.81
C ASP A 148 -7.11 8.54 12.34
N GLU A 149 -7.76 7.65 11.60
CA GLU A 149 -9.05 7.08 11.97
C GLU A 149 -8.94 6.16 13.20
N PRO A 150 -9.62 6.46 14.32
CA PRO A 150 -9.42 5.75 15.59
C PRO A 150 -9.63 4.24 15.50
N ASP A 151 -10.65 3.79 14.78
CA ASP A 151 -10.93 2.35 14.58
C ASP A 151 -9.83 1.67 13.74
N TYR A 152 -9.28 2.37 12.75
CA TYR A 152 -8.12 1.87 11.99
C TYR A 152 -6.88 1.77 12.90
N VAL A 153 -6.59 2.80 13.69
CA VAL A 153 -5.45 2.81 14.63
C VAL A 153 -5.59 1.73 15.69
N ALA A 154 -6.80 1.49 16.21
CA ALA A 154 -7.08 0.45 17.19
C ALA A 154 -7.07 -0.98 16.59
N GLY A 155 -7.13 -1.12 15.27
CA GLY A 155 -7.27 -2.43 14.62
C GLY A 155 -8.69 -2.99 14.65
N ASN A 156 -9.68 -2.14 14.91
CA ASN A 156 -11.09 -2.49 15.04
C ASN A 156 -11.83 -2.26 13.72
N TYR A 157 -11.58 -3.10 12.72
CA TYR A 157 -12.22 -2.97 11.41
C TYR A 157 -12.60 -4.32 10.81
N THR A 158 -13.58 -4.28 9.90
CA THR A 158 -14.04 -5.44 9.11
C THR A 158 -13.94 -5.12 7.63
N THR A 159 -14.29 -6.07 6.77
CA THR A 159 -14.36 -5.82 5.32
C THR A 159 -15.41 -4.77 4.92
N LYS A 160 -16.35 -4.45 5.81
CA LYS A 160 -17.38 -3.41 5.61
C LYS A 160 -16.97 -2.03 6.15
N PHE A 161 -15.78 -1.91 6.74
CA PHE A 161 -15.34 -0.69 7.39
C PHE A 161 -15.45 0.56 6.50
N MET A 162 -15.12 0.40 5.21
CA MET A 162 -15.20 1.49 4.23
C MET A 162 -16.62 1.99 3.93
N GLU A 163 -17.68 1.21 4.22
CA GLU A 163 -19.07 1.64 4.01
C GLU A 163 -19.47 2.80 4.94
N GLY A 164 -18.82 2.90 6.11
CA GLY A 164 -19.09 3.95 7.10
C GLY A 164 -18.03 5.06 7.15
N PHE A 165 -16.88 4.87 6.51
CA PHE A 165 -15.79 5.84 6.52
C PHE A 165 -16.17 7.08 5.67
N LYS A 166 -15.99 8.27 6.24
CA LYS A 166 -16.26 9.54 5.55
C LYS A 166 -14.98 10.36 5.52
N MET A 167 -14.65 10.86 4.34
CA MET A 167 -13.56 11.80 4.19
C MET A 167 -13.99 13.19 4.64
N ASN A 168 -13.11 13.87 5.37
CA ASN A 168 -13.24 15.29 5.65
C ASN A 168 -12.91 16.08 4.38
N ASP A 169 -13.72 17.10 4.10
CA ASP A 169 -13.51 17.94 2.93
C ASP A 169 -12.16 18.67 3.03
N PRO A 170 -11.43 18.84 1.92
CA PRO A 170 -10.11 19.49 1.93
C PRO A 170 -10.18 21.00 2.21
N ALA A 171 -11.38 21.56 2.39
CA ALA A 171 -11.64 22.96 2.68
C ALA A 171 -11.99 23.25 4.15
N GLU A 172 -12.06 22.22 5.01
CA GLU A 172 -12.16 22.32 6.47
C GLU A 172 -10.77 22.20 7.14
#